data_AF-A0A955WZX1-F1
#
_entry.id   AF-A0A955WZX1-F1
#
_cell.length_a   1.000
_cell.length_b   1.000
_cell.length_c   1.000
_cell.angle_alpha   90.00
_cell.angle_beta   90.00
_cell.angle_gamma   90.00
#
_symmetry.space_group_name_H-M   'P 1'
#
loop_
_entity.id
_entity.type
_entity.pdbx_description
1 polymer ?
#
loop_
_entity_poly.entity_id
_entity_poly.type
_entity_poly.pdbx_seq_one_letter_code
_entity_poly.pdbx_strand_id
1 'polypeptide(L)'
;MKRSTDMKLRLLLGATLLAAAGGAHAQRADGIEKVVVFGDRAQVTRQQTVTCKAGEARAVFFPLPEVLQPRTLRGAARGTAEAIGTTARQVNVDAADDARLGPLRAELEALAA
;
A
#
# COMPACT_ATOMS: atom_id res chain seq x y z
N MET A 1 -1.17 58.68 -21.87
CA MET A 1 -2.09 57.57 -21.49
C MET A 1 -1.73 56.35 -22.33
N LYS A 2 -0.85 55.48 -21.81
CA LYS A 2 -0.34 54.26 -22.47
C LYS A 2 -1.16 53.06 -22.00
N ARG A 3 -1.70 52.32 -22.98
CA ARG A 3 -2.57 51.14 -22.78
C ARG A 3 -1.73 49.88 -22.56
N SER A 4 -2.08 49.14 -21.50
CA SER A 4 -2.29 47.69 -21.50
C SER A 4 -1.31 46.81 -22.29
N THR A 5 -0.21 46.37 -21.66
CA THR A 5 0.57 45.24 -22.20
C THR A 5 1.36 44.40 -21.18
N ASP A 6 1.05 44.41 -19.88
CA ASP A 6 1.82 43.57 -18.91
C ASP A 6 1.07 42.34 -18.39
N MET A 7 -0.13 42.06 -18.90
CA MET A 7 -0.99 40.97 -18.40
C MET A 7 -0.92 39.67 -19.22
N LYS A 8 0.21 39.43 -19.91
CA LYS A 8 0.44 38.17 -20.67
C LYS A 8 1.70 37.41 -20.25
N LEU A 9 2.53 37.97 -19.35
CA LEU A 9 3.76 37.34 -18.88
C LEU A 9 3.66 36.68 -17.49
N ARG A 10 2.44 36.33 -17.07
CA ARG A 10 2.18 35.55 -15.85
C ARG A 10 1.51 34.20 -16.11
N LEU A 11 1.31 33.85 -17.38
CA LEU A 11 0.52 32.68 -17.82
C LEU A 11 1.36 31.53 -18.39
N LEU A 12 2.64 31.42 -17.99
CA LEU A 12 3.57 30.37 -18.47
C LEU A 12 4.31 29.64 -17.34
N LEU A 13 3.91 29.82 -16.07
CA LEU A 13 4.44 29.07 -14.93
C LEU A 13 3.38 28.11 -14.36
N GLY A 14 2.63 27.46 -15.25
CA GLY A 14 1.45 26.64 -14.93
C GLY A 14 1.52 25.21 -15.48
N ALA A 15 2.72 24.67 -15.64
CA ALA A 15 3.02 23.32 -16.07
C ALA A 15 4.34 22.97 -15.39
N THR A 16 4.55 21.90 -14.64
CA THR A 16 3.95 20.57 -14.62
C THR A 16 4.63 19.90 -13.44
N LEU A 17 3.93 19.54 -12.38
CA LEU A 17 4.39 18.53 -11.42
C LEU A 17 3.20 18.09 -10.57
N LEU A 18 2.17 17.57 -11.25
CA LEU A 18 1.28 16.61 -10.63
C LEU A 18 2.07 15.30 -10.52
N ALA A 19 2.97 15.24 -9.53
CA ALA A 19 3.64 14.01 -9.16
C ALA A 19 2.54 13.06 -8.67
N ALA A 20 2.19 12.10 -9.52
CA ALA A 20 1.45 10.94 -9.12
C ALA A 20 2.24 10.27 -7.99
N ALA A 21 1.86 10.54 -6.76
CA ALA A 21 2.20 9.74 -5.60
C ALA A 21 1.40 8.42 -5.70
N GLY A 22 1.64 7.67 -6.78
CA GLY A 22 1.33 6.25 -6.83
C GLY A 22 2.27 5.61 -5.83
N GLY A 23 1.77 5.37 -4.62
CA GLY A 23 2.48 4.63 -3.59
C GLY A 23 2.79 3.25 -4.13
N ALA A 24 3.95 3.10 -4.77
CA ALA A 24 4.57 1.82 -4.99
C ALA A 24 4.84 1.24 -3.60
N HIS A 25 3.88 0.45 -3.10
CA HIS A 25 4.04 -0.34 -1.90
C HIS A 25 5.11 -1.38 -2.23
N ALA A 26 6.37 -1.00 -2.04
CA ALA A 26 7.49 -1.92 -2.10
C ALA A 26 7.12 -3.08 -1.17
N GLN A 27 6.93 -4.25 -1.79
CA GLN A 27 6.53 -5.49 -1.12
C GLN A 27 7.66 -5.87 -0.18
N ARG A 28 7.61 -5.36 1.06
CA ARG A 28 8.55 -5.77 2.09
C ARG A 28 8.04 -7.08 2.64
N ALA A 29 8.84 -8.14 2.52
CA ALA A 29 8.46 -9.46 3.00
C ALA A 29 8.01 -9.39 4.46
N ASP A 30 6.76 -9.72 4.71
CA ASP A 30 6.17 -9.81 6.04
C ASP A 30 6.92 -10.89 6.81
N GLY A 31 7.51 -10.54 7.95
CA GLY A 31 8.17 -11.52 8.81
C GLY A 31 7.13 -12.35 9.55
N ILE A 32 7.30 -13.67 9.59
CA ILE A 32 6.54 -14.53 10.49
C ILE A 32 7.15 -14.37 11.88
N GLU A 33 6.38 -13.81 12.82
CA GLU A 33 6.81 -13.64 14.21
C GLU A 33 6.60 -14.93 15.01
N LYS A 34 5.42 -15.54 14.84
CA LYS A 34 5.03 -16.71 15.63
C LYS A 34 4.02 -17.56 14.88
N VAL A 35 4.15 -18.88 15.01
CA VAL A 35 3.15 -19.85 14.56
C VAL A 35 2.70 -20.68 15.75
N VAL A 36 1.39 -20.81 15.94
CA VAL A 36 0.79 -21.69 16.94
C VAL A 36 -0.08 -22.70 16.21
N VAL A 37 0.18 -23.98 16.40
CA VAL A 37 -0.55 -25.07 15.74
C VAL A 37 -1.53 -25.70 16.72
N PHE A 38 -2.77 -25.88 16.27
CA PHE A 38 -3.84 -26.60 16.93
C PHE A 38 -4.17 -27.85 16.11
N GLY A 39 -4.99 -28.76 16.64
CA GLY A 39 -5.31 -30.03 15.95
C GLY A 39 -5.95 -29.87 14.57
N ASP A 40 -6.64 -28.75 14.32
CA ASP A 40 -7.40 -28.49 13.09
C ASP A 40 -6.99 -27.20 12.35
N ARG A 41 -6.09 -26.40 12.93
CA ARG A 41 -5.74 -25.07 12.38
C ARG A 41 -4.37 -24.60 12.85
N ALA A 42 -3.77 -23.67 12.11
CA ALA A 42 -2.59 -22.94 12.55
C ALA A 42 -2.90 -21.43 12.61
N GLN A 43 -2.45 -20.79 13.68
CA GLN A 43 -2.48 -19.35 13.82
C GLN A 43 -1.10 -18.78 13.51
N VAL A 44 -0.99 -18.03 12.42
CA VAL A 44 0.25 -17.39 11.98
C VAL A 44 0.19 -15.90 12.33
N THR A 45 1.10 -15.45 13.17
CA THR A 45 1.29 -14.03 13.50
C THR A 45 2.38 -13.45 12.59
N ARG A 46 2.01 -12.41 11.84
CA ARG A 46 2.90 -11.70 10.92
C ARG A 46 3.25 -10.34 11.51
N GLN A 47 4.51 -9.95 11.42
CA GLN A 47 4.98 -8.64 11.81
C GLN A 47 5.68 -7.94 10.64
N GLN A 48 5.34 -6.66 10.45
CA GLN A 48 6.09 -5.77 9.58
C GLN A 48 6.65 -4.60 10.40
N THR A 49 7.93 -4.31 10.19
CA THR A 49 8.54 -3.09 10.73
C THR A 49 8.69 -2.06 9.62
N VAL A 50 8.15 -0.87 9.82
CA VAL A 50 8.19 0.24 8.87
C VAL A 50 8.94 1.43 9.47
N THR A 51 9.64 2.18 8.62
CA THR A 51 10.29 3.42 9.02
C THR A 51 9.30 4.57 8.90
N CYS A 52 9.18 5.39 9.95
CA CYS A 52 8.39 6.61 9.90
C CYS A 52 9.04 7.62 8.95
N LYS A 53 8.29 8.09 7.95
CA LYS A 53 8.73 9.08 6.97
C LYS A 53 7.69 10.19 6.90
N ALA A 54 8.15 11.44 6.98
CA ALA A 54 7.28 12.63 6.92
C ALA A 54 6.12 12.60 7.94
N GLY A 55 6.35 12.05 9.14
CA GLY A 55 5.34 11.98 10.20
C GLY A 55 4.35 10.82 10.08
N GLU A 56 4.46 9.99 9.04
CA GLU A 56 3.56 8.86 8.80
C GLU A 56 4.32 7.54 8.60
N ALA A 57 3.67 6.44 8.97
CA ALA A 57 4.15 5.09 8.74
C ALA A 57 2.99 4.16 8.44
N ARG A 58 3.09 3.37 7.36
CA ARG A 58 2.03 2.44 6.95
C ARG A 58 2.60 1.05 6.71
N ALA A 59 2.18 0.09 7.52
CA ALA A 59 2.38 -1.34 7.28
C ALA A 59 1.23 -1.86 6.41
N VAL A 60 1.57 -2.58 5.34
CA VAL A 60 0.60 -3.15 4.40
C VAL A 60 0.93 -4.62 4.25
N PHE A 61 0.00 -5.46 4.69
CA PHE A 61 0.12 -6.91 4.66
C PHE A 61 -0.57 -7.46 3.42
N PHE A 62 0.15 -8.23 2.62
CA PHE A 62 -0.38 -8.82 1.39
C PHE A 62 0.43 -10.04 0.96
N PRO A 63 -0.18 -11.06 0.33
CA PRO A 63 -1.62 -11.34 0.31
C PRO A 63 -2.13 -11.72 1.72
N LEU A 64 -3.43 -11.54 1.96
CA LEU A 64 -4.11 -11.99 3.18
C LEU A 64 -5.22 -12.98 2.81
N PRO A 65 -5.40 -14.06 3.59
CA PRO A 65 -6.54 -14.95 3.41
C PRO A 65 -7.85 -14.22 3.74
N GLU A 66 -8.94 -14.63 3.09
CA GLU A 66 -10.28 -14.07 3.30
C GLU A 66 -10.72 -14.18 4.76
N VAL A 67 -10.46 -15.35 5.36
CA VAL A 67 -10.70 -15.58 6.79
C VAL A 67 -9.40 -15.33 7.56
N LEU A 68 -9.23 -14.08 8.00
CA LEU A 68 -8.11 -13.63 8.82
C LEU A 68 -8.60 -13.20 10.21
N GLN A 69 -7.78 -13.43 11.24
CA GLN A 69 -7.96 -12.83 12.54
C GLN A 69 -7.11 -11.55 12.64
N PRO A 70 -7.69 -10.33 12.74
CA PRO A 70 -6.91 -9.09 12.72
C PRO A 70 -5.81 -9.00 13.79
N ARG A 71 -6.01 -9.67 14.94
CA ARG A 71 -5.04 -9.77 16.04
C ARG A 71 -3.72 -10.46 15.68
N THR A 72 -3.64 -11.14 14.53
CA THR A 72 -2.43 -11.82 14.07
C THR A 72 -1.57 -10.96 13.15
N LEU A 73 -1.98 -9.71 12.87
CA LEU A 73 -1.17 -8.74 12.14
C LEU A 73 -0.57 -7.72 13.11
N ARG A 74 0.75 -7.56 13.06
CA ARG A 74 1.47 -6.60 13.90
C ARG A 74 2.26 -5.60 13.07
N GLY A 75 1.86 -4.33 13.12
CA GLY A 75 2.67 -3.23 12.62
C GLY A 75 3.60 -2.72 13.72
N ALA A 76 4.89 -2.58 13.41
CA ALA A 76 5.85 -1.86 14.23
C ALA A 76 6.39 -0.67 13.43
N ALA A 77 6.51 0.49 14.06
CA ALA A 77 7.14 1.67 13.45
C ALA A 77 8.47 1.96 14.15
N ARG A 78 9.47 2.42 13.40
CA ARG A 78 10.74 2.95 13.93
C ARG A 78 11.00 4.34 13.37
N GLY A 79 11.51 5.24 14.19
CA GLY A 79 11.85 6.60 13.80
C GLY A 79 12.09 7.49 15.00
N THR A 80 12.38 8.77 14.74
CA THR A 80 12.54 9.81 15.76
C THR A 80 11.22 10.46 16.17
N ALA A 81 10.15 10.23 15.41
CA ALA A 81 8.82 10.78 15.69
C ALA A 81 8.08 9.94 16.74
N GLU A 82 7.32 10.62 17.60
CA GLU A 82 6.42 10.00 18.57
C GLU A 82 5.13 9.52 17.91
N ALA A 83 4.63 8.34 18.33
CA ALA A 83 3.38 7.80 17.82
C ALA A 83 2.19 8.45 18.53
N ILE A 84 1.44 9.29 17.81
CA ILE A 84 0.26 10.00 18.34
C ILE A 84 -0.98 9.09 18.34
N GLY A 85 -1.05 8.14 17.40
CA GLY A 85 -2.17 7.21 17.31
C GLY A 85 -1.96 6.15 16.22
N THR A 86 -2.76 5.09 16.28
CA THR A 86 -2.74 4.01 15.29
C THR A 86 -4.14 3.76 14.76
N THR A 87 -4.26 3.61 13.45
CA THR A 87 -5.51 3.21 12.79
C THR A 87 -5.26 1.99 11.91
N ALA A 88 -6.27 1.15 11.75
CA ALA A 88 -6.23 -0.01 10.90
C ALA A 88 -7.46 -0.03 10.00
N ARG A 89 -7.25 -0.43 8.73
CA ARG A 89 -8.33 -0.60 7.76
C ARG A 89 -8.03 -1.84 6.93
N GLN A 90 -9.02 -2.73 6.84
CA GLN A 90 -9.03 -3.82 5.87
C GLN A 90 -9.56 -3.30 4.54
N VAL A 91 -8.88 -3.64 3.45
CA VAL A 91 -9.30 -3.33 2.09
C VAL A 91 -9.39 -4.66 1.37
N ASN A 92 -10.59 -5.01 0.92
CA ASN A 92 -10.78 -6.15 0.03
C ASN A 92 -10.36 -5.69 -1.37
N VAL A 93 -9.49 -6.47 -2.02
CA VAL A 93 -9.09 -6.21 -3.40
C VAL A 93 -10.10 -6.92 -4.27
N ASP A 94 -10.89 -6.17 -5.04
CA ASP A 94 -11.77 -6.77 -6.03
C ASP A 94 -10.91 -7.49 -7.09
N ALA A 95 -11.29 -8.71 -7.46
CA ALA A 95 -10.54 -9.51 -8.42
C ALA A 95 -10.42 -8.86 -9.81
N ALA A 96 -11.19 -7.80 -10.10
CA ALA A 96 -11.04 -6.99 -11.31
C ALA A 96 -9.85 -6.00 -11.24
N ASP A 97 -9.46 -5.58 -10.04
CA ASP A 97 -8.47 -4.52 -9.80
C ASP A 97 -7.07 -5.06 -9.42
N ASP A 98 -6.94 -6.38 -9.24
CA ASP A 98 -5.63 -6.99 -8.98
C ASP A 98 -4.83 -7.11 -10.29
N ALA A 99 -3.87 -6.19 -10.46
CA ALA A 99 -2.97 -6.15 -11.62
C ALA A 99 -2.21 -7.46 -11.87
N ARG A 100 -2.09 -8.35 -10.86
CA ARG A 100 -1.45 -9.66 -11.00
C ARG A 100 -2.33 -10.69 -11.73
N LEU A 101 -3.64 -10.51 -11.75
CA LEU A 101 -4.58 -11.47 -12.35
C LEU A 101 -4.66 -11.38 -13.87
N GLY A 102 -4.29 -10.24 -14.46
CA GLY A 102 -4.20 -10.08 -15.91
C GLY A 102 -3.32 -11.12 -16.59
N PRO A 103 -2.01 -11.23 -16.23
CA PRO A 103 -1.14 -12.22 -16.84
C PRO A 103 -1.55 -13.66 -16.54
N LEU A 104 -2.05 -13.96 -15.33
CA LEU A 104 -2.54 -15.30 -14.97
C LEU A 104 -3.76 -15.72 -15.79
N ARG A 105 -4.71 -14.80 -16.05
CA ARG A 105 -5.87 -15.07 -16.91
C ARG A 105 -5.46 -15.37 -18.35
N ALA A 106 -4.53 -14.57 -18.90
CA ALA A 106 -4.01 -14.81 -20.24
C ALA A 106 -3.33 -16.18 -20.37
N GLU A 107 -2.62 -16.62 -19.32
CA GLU A 107 -1.97 -17.93 -19.29
C GLU A 107 -3.00 -19.07 -19.24
N LEU A 108 -4.07 -18.93 -18.47
CA LEU A 108 -5.17 -19.89 -18.42
C LEU A 108 -5.95 -19.97 -19.74
N GLU A 109 -6.21 -18.84 -20.38
CA GLU A 109 -6.87 -18.79 -21.70
C GLU A 109 -6.00 -19.46 -22.78
N ALA A 110 -4.68 -19.28 -22.73
CA ALA A 110 -3.75 -19.92 -23.66
C ALA A 110 -3.64 -21.44 -23.47
N LEU A 111 -3.80 -21.95 -22.23
CA LEU A 111 -3.82 -23.38 -21.92
C LEU A 111 -5.17 -24.06 -22.26
N ALA A 112 -6.24 -23.28 -22.34
CA ALA A 112 -7.59 -23.76 -22.67
C ALA A 112 -7.89 -23.74 -24.19
N ALA A 113 -6.96 -23.21 -25.00
CA ALA A 113 -7.02 -23.17 -26.47
C ALA A 113 -6.26 -24.36 -27.08
#